data_AF-M3FUC7-F1
#
_entry.id   AF-M3FUC7-F1
#
_cell.length_a   1.000
_cell.length_b   1.000
_cell.length_c   1.000
_cell.angle_alpha   90.00
_cell.angle_beta   90.00
_cell.angle_gamma   90.00
#
_symmetry.space_group_name_H-M   'P 1'
#
loop_
_entity.id
_entity.type
_entity.pdbx_description
1 polymer ?
#
loop_
_entity_poly.entity_id
_entity_poly.type
_entity_poly.pdbx_seq_one_letter_code
_entity_poly.pdbx_strand_id
1 'polypeptide(L)'
;MPRGKVRYDNLRAAVSQVQGHTRGRVESDRWTAFRSHFSINSFYCNPGIEGAHEKGGVEGQIGWFRRNHLVPVPKVASLAELNMMVERWDQEDDARRIMQRALTIGEMFAIERPLLVALPEEDFETGLVSSLRVNRYGQVSVRTNHYSVPVRLIGRMVRVVLHASELVVYDAHREVARHERLIAKGGSRLELDHYLEALVRKPGALPGATALDQARSAGKFTPVHDAWWQAACKAHGDAEGTRALIAVLLLHRHMVHEHVVAGIATALRAGALTADAVALEARKWGEADQGSEQPTDQDSAPRRRVDGGATVTSLTERRLAALPPDPRPLPSVAAYDQLLRFRRRPADGQT
;
A
#
# COMPACT_ATOMS: atom_id res chain seq x y z
N MET A 1 5.30 -22.66 -30.96
CA MET A 1 5.07 -21.92 -29.70
C MET A 1 4.09 -22.70 -28.85
N PRO A 2 4.51 -23.43 -27.79
CA PRO A 2 3.59 -24.27 -27.05
C PRO A 2 2.66 -23.40 -26.21
N ARG A 3 1.47 -23.09 -26.77
CA ARG A 3 0.34 -22.40 -26.13
C ARG A 3 -0.40 -23.37 -25.19
N GLY A 4 0.36 -24.06 -24.34
CA GLY A 4 0.07 -25.38 -23.79
C GLY A 4 -1.34 -25.58 -23.22
N LYS A 5 -1.79 -26.84 -23.21
CA LYS A 5 -2.96 -27.28 -22.47
C LYS A 5 -2.63 -27.22 -20.97
N VAL A 6 -3.27 -26.32 -20.23
CA VAL A 6 -3.17 -26.35 -18.76
C VAL A 6 -4.18 -27.36 -18.26
N ARG A 7 -3.68 -28.39 -17.56
CA ARG A 7 -4.53 -29.45 -17.04
C ARG A 7 -5.16 -29.01 -15.74
N TYR A 8 -6.48 -29.02 -15.70
CA TYR A 8 -7.24 -28.70 -14.51
C TYR A 8 -7.95 -29.95 -13.99
N ASP A 9 -8.03 -30.04 -12.67
CA ASP A 9 -9.04 -30.87 -12.03
C ASP A 9 -10.44 -30.26 -12.21
N ASN A 10 -11.50 -30.97 -11.82
CA ASN A 10 -12.86 -30.43 -11.76
C ASN A 10 -12.99 -29.36 -10.65
N LEU A 11 -12.28 -28.24 -10.81
CA LEU A 11 -12.28 -27.11 -9.90
C LEU A 11 -13.62 -26.38 -9.98
N ARG A 12 -14.35 -26.32 -8.86
CA ARG A 12 -15.66 -25.63 -8.78
C ARG A 12 -15.60 -24.14 -9.15
N ALA A 13 -14.44 -23.50 -9.04
CA ALA A 13 -14.28 -22.10 -9.45
C ALA A 13 -14.21 -21.93 -10.99
N ALA A 14 -13.77 -22.97 -11.70
CA ALA A 14 -13.64 -22.98 -13.16
C ALA A 14 -14.87 -23.57 -13.86
N VAL A 15 -15.46 -24.61 -13.27
CA VAL A 15 -16.55 -25.39 -13.85
C VAL A 15 -17.88 -25.05 -13.16
N SER A 16 -18.84 -24.51 -13.91
CA SER A 16 -20.21 -24.29 -13.46
C SER A 16 -21.06 -25.55 -13.59
N GLN A 17 -20.85 -26.36 -14.63
CA GLN A 17 -21.52 -27.65 -14.83
C GLN A 17 -20.66 -28.66 -15.58
N VAL A 18 -20.73 -29.92 -15.16
CA VAL A 18 -20.12 -31.05 -15.88
C VAL A 18 -21.12 -31.57 -16.92
N GLN A 19 -20.73 -31.63 -18.20
CA GLN A 19 -21.62 -32.11 -19.27
C GLN A 19 -21.52 -33.64 -19.44
N GLY A 20 -22.40 -34.36 -18.73
CA GLY A 20 -22.57 -35.82 -18.86
C GLY A 20 -21.28 -36.61 -18.61
N HIS A 21 -21.12 -37.74 -19.31
CA HIS A 21 -19.94 -38.61 -19.25
C HIS A 21 -18.78 -38.18 -20.18
N THR A 22 -18.83 -36.94 -20.70
CA THR A 22 -17.81 -36.43 -21.62
C THR A 22 -16.79 -35.52 -20.92
N ARG A 23 -15.73 -35.12 -21.64
CA ARG A 23 -14.77 -34.09 -21.20
C ARG A 23 -15.33 -32.66 -21.26
N GLY A 24 -16.56 -32.47 -21.77
CA GLY A 24 -17.20 -31.16 -21.87
C GLY A 24 -17.50 -30.55 -20.50
N ARG A 25 -17.22 -29.25 -20.34
CA ARG A 25 -17.53 -28.46 -19.14
C ARG A 25 -18.21 -27.17 -19.57
N VAL A 26 -19.25 -26.78 -18.84
CA VAL A 26 -19.69 -25.38 -18.84
C VAL A 26 -18.77 -24.66 -17.87
N GLU A 27 -17.96 -23.75 -18.40
CA GLU A 27 -17.09 -22.90 -17.62
C GLU A 27 -17.89 -21.76 -16.99
N SER A 28 -17.41 -21.18 -15.89
CA SER A 28 -17.99 -19.93 -15.38
C SER A 28 -17.57 -18.74 -16.27
N ASP A 29 -18.40 -17.70 -16.36
CA ASP A 29 -18.07 -16.49 -17.16
C ASP A 29 -16.74 -15.88 -16.72
N ARG A 30 -16.51 -15.83 -15.41
CA ARG A 30 -15.26 -15.30 -14.84
C ARG A 30 -14.05 -16.16 -15.20
N TRP A 31 -14.21 -17.48 -15.24
CA TRP A 31 -13.15 -18.38 -15.68
C TRP A 31 -12.85 -18.23 -17.17
N THR A 32 -13.90 -18.07 -17.98
CA THR A 32 -13.78 -17.79 -19.42
C THR A 32 -13.03 -16.49 -19.66
N ALA A 33 -13.35 -15.43 -18.92
CA ALA A 33 -12.63 -14.16 -18.98
C ALA A 33 -11.16 -14.32 -18.57
N PHE A 34 -10.88 -15.03 -17.47
CA PHE A 34 -9.51 -15.30 -17.00
C PHE A 34 -8.67 -16.03 -18.05
N ARG A 35 -9.15 -17.15 -18.59
CA ARG A 35 -8.38 -17.90 -19.59
C ARG A 35 -8.21 -17.14 -20.90
N SER A 36 -9.18 -16.28 -21.26
CA SER A 36 -9.08 -15.44 -22.45
C SER A 36 -8.01 -14.36 -22.28
N HIS A 37 -7.95 -13.74 -21.10
CA HIS A 37 -6.92 -12.76 -20.72
C HIS A 37 -5.51 -13.33 -20.87
N PHE A 38 -5.27 -14.52 -20.33
CA PHE A 38 -3.96 -15.17 -20.37
C PHE A 38 -3.73 -16.08 -21.58
N SER A 39 -4.67 -16.14 -22.54
CA SER A 39 -4.61 -17.04 -23.70
C SER A 39 -4.38 -18.52 -23.33
N ILE A 40 -5.00 -18.98 -22.25
CA ILE A 40 -4.90 -20.34 -21.72
C ILE A 40 -5.92 -21.27 -22.37
N ASN A 41 -5.46 -22.46 -22.78
CA ASN A 41 -6.33 -23.56 -23.20
C ASN A 41 -6.60 -24.52 -22.03
N SER A 42 -7.80 -24.44 -21.44
CA SER A 42 -8.24 -25.36 -20.38
C SER A 42 -8.32 -26.81 -20.89
N PHE A 43 -7.70 -27.74 -20.18
CA PHE A 43 -7.89 -29.18 -20.42
C PHE A 43 -8.34 -29.86 -19.13
N TYR A 44 -9.58 -30.34 -19.09
CA TYR A 44 -10.14 -31.02 -17.93
C TYR A 44 -9.87 -32.53 -18.00
N CYS A 45 -9.23 -33.06 -16.95
CA CYS A 45 -9.01 -34.50 -16.82
C CYS A 45 -10.33 -35.27 -16.68
N ASN A 46 -10.34 -36.54 -17.09
CA ASN A 46 -11.48 -37.42 -16.85
C ASN A 46 -11.67 -37.65 -15.33
N PRO A 47 -12.91 -37.61 -14.81
CA PRO A 47 -13.17 -37.95 -13.42
C PRO A 47 -13.05 -39.46 -13.17
N GLY A 48 -12.50 -39.87 -12.01
CA GLY A 48 -12.40 -41.26 -11.57
C GLY A 48 -11.01 -41.90 -11.71
N ILE A 49 -10.91 -43.19 -11.36
CA ILE A 49 -9.67 -43.99 -11.38
C ILE A 49 -9.05 -44.00 -12.78
N GLU A 50 -9.87 -43.97 -13.82
CA GLU A 50 -9.47 -43.90 -15.22
C GLU A 50 -8.75 -42.61 -15.61
N GLY A 51 -8.83 -41.52 -14.82
CA GLY A 51 -8.09 -40.28 -15.06
C GLY A 51 -6.84 -40.11 -14.19
N ALA A 52 -6.62 -41.00 -13.21
CA ALA A 52 -5.55 -40.85 -12.20
C ALA A 52 -4.14 -40.89 -12.82
N HIS A 53 -3.96 -41.66 -13.90
CA HIS A 53 -2.69 -41.75 -14.62
C HIS A 53 -2.31 -40.44 -15.35
N GLU A 54 -3.25 -39.52 -15.59
CA GLU A 54 -2.97 -38.23 -16.23
C GLU A 54 -2.27 -37.23 -15.28
N LYS A 55 -2.17 -37.53 -13.97
CA LYS A 55 -1.62 -36.65 -12.92
C LYS A 55 -0.50 -37.26 -12.06
N GLY A 56 -0.10 -38.52 -12.29
CA GLY A 56 0.82 -39.24 -11.40
C GLY A 56 2.17 -38.55 -11.14
N GLY A 57 2.70 -37.79 -12.10
CA GLY A 57 3.93 -37.00 -11.91
C GLY A 57 3.77 -35.86 -10.91
N VAL A 58 2.62 -35.19 -10.89
CA VAL A 58 2.32 -34.06 -9.99
C VAL A 58 2.08 -34.59 -8.57
N GLU A 59 1.32 -35.68 -8.43
CA GLU A 59 1.05 -36.31 -7.13
C GLU A 59 2.33 -36.82 -6.46
N GLY A 60 3.26 -37.40 -7.24
CA GLY A 60 4.56 -37.83 -6.75
C GLY A 60 5.43 -36.67 -6.23
N GLN A 61 5.47 -35.54 -6.93
CA GLN A 61 6.23 -34.36 -6.50
C GLN A 61 5.60 -33.70 -5.27
N ILE A 62 4.27 -33.59 -5.20
CA ILE A 62 3.57 -33.09 -4.01
C ILE A 62 3.89 -33.99 -2.80
N GLY A 63 3.84 -35.31 -2.97
CA GLY A 63 4.19 -36.26 -1.92
C GLY A 63 5.65 -36.18 -1.50
N TRP A 64 6.57 -35.90 -2.41
CA TRP A 64 7.99 -35.64 -2.10
C TRP A 64 8.16 -34.35 -1.31
N PHE A 65 7.62 -33.23 -1.79
CA PHE A 65 7.72 -31.92 -1.14
C PHE A 65 7.22 -31.97 0.31
N ARG A 66 6.03 -32.57 0.52
CA ARG A 66 5.45 -32.72 1.86
C ARG A 66 6.36 -33.51 2.80
N ARG A 67 6.97 -34.61 2.34
CA ARG A 67 7.82 -35.46 3.18
C ARG A 67 9.15 -34.83 3.54
N ASN A 68 9.71 -33.98 2.68
CA ASN A 68 11.02 -33.37 2.93
C ASN A 68 10.92 -32.05 3.71
N HIS A 69 9.85 -31.29 3.52
CA HIS A 69 9.73 -29.95 4.08
C HIS A 69 8.66 -29.82 5.17
N LEU A 70 7.59 -30.62 5.10
CA LEU A 70 6.45 -30.52 6.00
C LEU A 70 6.35 -31.69 6.99
N VAL A 71 7.37 -32.56 7.05
CA VAL A 71 7.45 -33.70 7.98
C VAL A 71 8.82 -33.72 8.68
N PRO A 72 8.86 -33.57 10.03
CA PRO A 72 7.74 -33.20 10.89
C PRO A 72 7.17 -31.82 10.55
N VAL A 73 5.92 -31.56 10.96
CA VAL A 73 5.27 -30.27 10.67
C VAL A 73 6.10 -29.12 11.24
N PRO A 74 6.53 -28.14 10.42
CA PRO A 74 7.32 -27.01 10.87
C PRO A 74 6.62 -26.25 12.00
N LYS A 75 7.36 -25.94 13.05
CA LYS A 75 6.90 -25.07 14.13
C LYS A 75 7.36 -23.66 13.83
N VAL A 76 6.41 -22.81 13.45
CA VAL A 76 6.63 -21.39 13.12
C VAL A 76 5.81 -20.50 14.03
N ALA A 77 6.28 -19.29 14.28
CA ALA A 77 5.59 -18.28 15.05
C ALA A 77 4.50 -17.55 14.23
N SER A 78 4.60 -17.57 12.89
CA SER A 78 3.65 -16.89 12.01
C SER A 78 3.50 -17.55 10.63
N LEU A 79 2.42 -17.22 9.92
CA LEU A 79 2.23 -17.61 8.53
C LEU A 79 3.28 -16.95 7.60
N ALA A 80 3.72 -15.72 7.92
CA ALA A 80 4.76 -15.04 7.17
C ALA A 80 6.09 -15.81 7.22
N GLU A 81 6.47 -16.30 8.39
CA GLU A 81 7.64 -17.17 8.56
C GLU A 81 7.52 -18.46 7.74
N LEU A 82 6.35 -19.11 7.75
CA LEU A 82 6.10 -20.29 6.92
C LEU A 82 6.24 -19.98 5.42
N ASN A 83 5.71 -18.86 4.96
CA ASN A 83 5.82 -18.46 3.55
C ASN A 83 7.29 -18.24 3.16
N MET A 84 8.09 -17.60 4.01
CA MET A 84 9.53 -17.44 3.77
C MET A 84 10.26 -18.78 3.68
N MET A 85 9.88 -19.75 4.53
CA MET A 85 10.45 -21.10 4.46
C MET A 85 10.09 -21.80 3.15
N VAL A 86 8.82 -21.71 2.73
CA VAL A 86 8.34 -22.29 1.46
C VAL A 86 9.05 -21.69 0.27
N GLU A 87 9.21 -20.36 0.24
CA GLU A 87 9.91 -19.66 -0.83
C GLU A 87 11.39 -20.06 -0.94
N ARG A 88 12.05 -20.24 0.21
CA ARG A 88 13.41 -20.79 0.23
C ARG A 88 13.47 -22.21 -0.32
N TRP A 89 12.56 -23.09 0.07
CA TRP A 89 12.53 -24.47 -0.42
C TRP A 89 12.24 -24.55 -1.92
N ASP A 90 11.40 -23.67 -2.44
CA ASP A 90 11.11 -23.56 -3.87
C ASP A 90 12.38 -23.18 -4.66
N GLN A 91 13.13 -22.18 -4.18
CA GLN A 91 14.42 -21.79 -4.76
C GLN A 91 15.48 -22.91 -4.67
N GLU A 92 15.52 -23.63 -3.55
CA GLU A 92 16.42 -24.79 -3.40
C GLU A 92 16.06 -25.92 -4.39
N ASP A 93 14.78 -26.04 -4.79
CA ASP A 93 14.32 -27.07 -5.73
C ASP A 93 14.87 -26.87 -7.16
N ASP A 94 15.19 -25.63 -7.56
CA ASP A 94 15.81 -25.34 -8.86
C ASP A 94 17.17 -26.04 -9.04
N ALA A 95 17.88 -26.33 -7.95
CA ALA A 95 19.15 -27.06 -7.99
C ALA A 95 18.98 -28.58 -8.10
N ARG A 96 17.76 -29.10 -7.94
CA ARG A 96 17.50 -30.55 -7.96
C ARG A 96 17.49 -31.11 -9.37
N ARG A 97 17.90 -32.38 -9.52
CA ARG A 97 17.72 -33.17 -10.75
C ARG A 97 16.56 -34.13 -10.59
N ILE A 98 15.68 -34.19 -11.60
CA ILE A 98 14.56 -35.13 -11.62
C ILE A 98 15.00 -36.46 -12.26
N MET A 99 14.95 -37.55 -11.49
CA MET A 99 15.30 -38.91 -11.95
C MET A 99 16.71 -38.95 -12.56
N GLN A 100 16.87 -39.46 -13.79
CA GLN A 100 18.16 -39.56 -14.48
C GLN A 100 18.43 -38.37 -15.42
N ARG A 101 17.75 -37.22 -15.24
CA ARG A 101 18.01 -36.04 -16.07
C ARG A 101 19.38 -35.44 -15.74
N ALA A 102 20.10 -35.04 -16.78
CA ALA A 102 21.46 -34.50 -16.67
C ALA A 102 21.50 -33.06 -16.11
N LEU A 103 20.49 -32.26 -16.46
CA LEU A 103 20.35 -30.86 -16.03
C LEU A 103 19.45 -30.75 -14.79
N THR A 104 19.66 -29.70 -14.01
CA THR A 104 18.78 -29.34 -12.88
C THR A 104 17.44 -28.78 -13.39
N ILE A 105 16.46 -28.69 -12.49
CA ILE A 105 15.15 -28.08 -12.78
C ILE A 105 15.34 -26.63 -13.27
N GLY A 106 16.14 -25.83 -12.57
CA GLY A 106 16.42 -24.44 -12.94
C GLY A 106 17.16 -24.31 -14.27
N GLU A 107 18.13 -25.19 -14.57
CA GLU A 107 18.82 -25.22 -15.87
C GLU A 107 17.86 -25.56 -17.01
N MET A 108 16.98 -26.54 -16.82
CA MET A 108 15.96 -26.89 -17.80
C MET A 108 14.96 -25.73 -18.00
N PHE A 109 14.51 -25.10 -16.91
CA PHE A 109 13.62 -23.95 -16.99
C PHE A 109 14.27 -22.76 -17.71
N ALA A 110 15.56 -22.49 -17.46
CA ALA A 110 16.29 -21.42 -18.14
C ALA A 110 16.35 -21.62 -19.67
N ILE A 111 16.43 -22.87 -20.13
CA ILE A 111 16.38 -23.21 -21.57
C ILE A 111 14.97 -22.98 -22.15
N GLU A 112 13.91 -23.32 -21.40
CA GLU A 112 12.52 -23.19 -21.87
C GLU A 112 11.95 -21.77 -21.74
N ARG A 113 12.39 -21.00 -20.74
CA ARG A 113 11.90 -19.64 -20.45
C ARG A 113 11.85 -18.70 -21.66
N PRO A 114 12.88 -18.58 -22.52
CA PRO A 114 12.80 -17.71 -23.70
C PRO A 114 11.80 -18.18 -24.76
N LEU A 115 11.25 -19.40 -24.65
CA LEU A 115 10.24 -19.96 -25.55
C LEU A 115 8.81 -19.66 -25.08
N LEU A 116 8.64 -19.10 -23.87
CA LEU A 116 7.35 -18.76 -23.28
C LEU A 116 6.78 -17.46 -23.89
N VAL A 117 5.45 -17.34 -23.88
CA VAL A 117 4.77 -16.11 -24.29
C VAL A 117 4.81 -15.12 -23.13
N ALA A 118 5.04 -13.84 -23.43
CA ALA A 118 4.97 -12.77 -22.44
C ALA A 118 3.57 -12.69 -21.80
N LEU A 119 3.51 -12.31 -20.53
CA LEU A 119 2.24 -12.05 -19.86
C LEU A 119 1.59 -10.77 -20.44
N PRO A 120 0.25 -10.67 -20.41
CA PRO A 120 -0.44 -9.41 -20.68
C PRO A 120 0.07 -8.28 -19.78
N GLU A 121 0.12 -7.05 -20.29
CA GLU A 121 0.53 -5.87 -19.52
C GLU A 121 -0.51 -5.48 -18.46
N GLU A 122 -1.79 -5.72 -18.75
CA GLU A 122 -2.88 -5.46 -17.82
C GLU A 122 -3.08 -6.63 -16.86
N ASP A 123 -3.26 -6.33 -15.58
CA ASP A 123 -3.60 -7.34 -14.57
C ASP A 123 -5.06 -7.80 -14.73
N PHE A 124 -5.28 -9.09 -14.49
CA PHE A 124 -6.63 -9.62 -14.39
C PHE A 124 -7.14 -9.52 -12.95
N GLU A 125 -8.21 -8.75 -12.74
CA GLU A 125 -8.86 -8.66 -11.43
C GLU A 125 -9.39 -10.03 -10.98
N THR A 126 -8.81 -10.59 -9.91
CA THR A 126 -9.19 -11.91 -9.36
C THR A 126 -10.20 -11.81 -8.20
N GLY A 127 -10.33 -10.63 -7.60
CA GLY A 127 -11.17 -10.38 -6.44
C GLY A 127 -12.66 -10.34 -6.76
N LEU A 128 -13.48 -10.77 -5.80
CA LEU A 128 -14.93 -10.67 -5.92
C LEU A 128 -15.35 -9.22 -5.72
N VAL A 129 -15.91 -8.62 -6.77
CA VAL A 129 -16.37 -7.23 -6.76
C VAL A 129 -17.82 -7.15 -6.31
N SER A 130 -18.09 -6.28 -5.34
CA SER A 130 -19.44 -6.01 -4.81
C SER A 130 -19.62 -4.51 -4.60
N SER A 131 -20.84 -3.99 -4.81
CA SER A 131 -21.21 -2.62 -4.43
C SER A 131 -22.01 -2.65 -3.14
N LEU A 132 -21.47 -2.07 -2.07
CA LEU A 132 -22.05 -2.15 -0.72
C LEU A 132 -22.29 -0.76 -0.16
N ARG A 133 -23.39 -0.59 0.57
CA ARG A 133 -23.69 0.65 1.29
C ARG A 133 -22.95 0.68 2.62
N VAL A 134 -22.28 1.79 2.91
CA VAL A 134 -21.64 2.01 4.21
C VAL A 134 -22.72 2.24 5.28
N ASN A 135 -22.66 1.48 6.37
CA ASN A 135 -23.62 1.57 7.45
C ASN A 135 -23.39 2.83 8.33
N ARG A 136 -24.28 3.06 9.31
CA ARG A 136 -24.19 4.19 10.26
C ARG A 136 -22.94 4.18 11.16
N TYR A 137 -22.25 3.05 11.24
CA TYR A 137 -21.03 2.87 12.03
C TYR A 137 -19.77 3.05 11.19
N GLY A 138 -19.88 3.51 9.94
CA GLY A 138 -18.73 3.68 9.04
C GLY A 138 -18.11 2.34 8.67
N GLN A 139 -18.92 1.32 8.40
CA GLN A 139 -18.44 -0.03 8.07
C GLN A 139 -19.16 -0.61 6.85
N VAL A 140 -18.48 -1.51 6.14
CA VAL A 140 -19.04 -2.40 5.13
C VAL A 140 -19.08 -3.84 5.65
N SER A 141 -20.16 -4.55 5.36
CA SER A 141 -20.36 -5.94 5.77
C SER A 141 -20.07 -6.88 4.60
N VAL A 142 -19.01 -7.68 4.70
CA VAL A 142 -18.60 -8.65 3.67
C VAL A 142 -18.52 -10.04 4.27
N ARG A 143 -19.34 -10.97 3.74
CA ARG A 143 -19.39 -12.38 4.18
C ARG A 143 -19.42 -12.54 5.71
N THR A 144 -20.33 -11.82 6.39
CA THR A 144 -20.52 -11.80 7.86
C THR A 144 -19.44 -11.09 8.68
N ASN A 145 -18.43 -10.48 8.04
CA ASN A 145 -17.40 -9.68 8.71
C ASN A 145 -17.60 -8.19 8.42
N HIS A 146 -17.14 -7.35 9.35
CA HIS A 146 -17.26 -5.90 9.27
C HIS A 146 -15.90 -5.24 9.07
N TYR A 147 -15.81 -4.36 8.09
CA TYR A 147 -14.58 -3.62 7.79
C TYR A 147 -14.88 -2.12 7.86
N SER A 148 -14.08 -1.40 8.63
CA SER A 148 -14.22 0.05 8.75
C SER A 148 -13.87 0.77 7.44
N VAL A 149 -14.53 1.89 7.20
CA VAL A 149 -14.23 2.85 6.14
C VAL A 149 -14.34 4.26 6.72
N PRO A 150 -13.71 5.28 6.12
CA PRO A 150 -13.79 6.64 6.63
C PRO A 150 -15.23 7.10 6.87
N VAL A 151 -15.52 7.67 8.05
CA VAL A 151 -16.89 8.03 8.47
C VAL A 151 -17.60 9.03 7.54
N ARG A 152 -16.86 9.83 6.76
CA ARG A 152 -17.42 10.67 5.69
C ARG A 152 -18.18 9.91 4.60
N LEU A 153 -17.94 8.60 4.48
CA LEU A 153 -18.59 7.72 3.51
C LEU A 153 -19.88 7.07 4.04
N ILE A 154 -20.29 7.33 5.29
CA ILE A 154 -21.53 6.80 5.85
C ILE A 154 -22.71 7.08 4.91
N GLY A 155 -23.46 6.02 4.58
CA GLY A 155 -24.59 6.10 3.66
C GLY A 155 -24.23 6.16 2.17
N ARG A 156 -22.96 6.16 1.78
CA ARG A 156 -22.55 6.08 0.37
C ARG A 156 -22.47 4.62 -0.10
N MET A 157 -22.63 4.42 -1.41
CA MET A 157 -22.32 3.15 -2.06
C MET A 157 -20.83 3.13 -2.41
N VAL A 158 -20.12 2.10 -1.97
CA VAL A 158 -18.69 1.90 -2.24
C VAL A 158 -18.47 0.59 -2.98
N ARG A 159 -17.45 0.54 -3.82
CA ARG A 159 -17.03 -0.69 -4.50
C ARG A 159 -16.04 -1.42 -3.61
N VAL A 160 -16.35 -2.66 -3.27
CA VAL A 160 -15.49 -3.52 -2.46
C VAL A 160 -14.97 -4.65 -3.34
N VAL A 161 -13.66 -4.86 -3.32
CA VAL A 161 -12.99 -5.96 -3.99
C VAL A 161 -12.44 -6.89 -2.90
N LEU A 162 -12.98 -8.10 -2.84
CA LEU A 162 -12.57 -9.12 -1.89
C LEU A 162 -11.59 -10.09 -2.55
N HIS A 163 -10.32 -10.01 -2.16
CA HIS A 163 -9.26 -10.91 -2.61
C HIS A 163 -9.11 -12.12 -1.66
N ALA A 164 -8.11 -12.96 -1.94
CA ALA A 164 -7.82 -14.14 -1.14
C ALA A 164 -7.36 -13.77 0.29
N SER A 165 -6.46 -12.80 0.43
CA SER A 165 -5.83 -12.38 1.68
C SER A 165 -6.28 -11.00 2.17
N GLU A 166 -6.90 -10.20 1.32
CA GLU A 166 -7.25 -8.81 1.63
C GLU A 166 -8.60 -8.38 1.06
N LEU A 167 -9.06 -7.22 1.52
CA LEU A 167 -10.25 -6.53 1.07
C LEU A 167 -9.89 -5.07 0.81
N VAL A 168 -10.20 -4.60 -0.40
CA VAL A 168 -9.95 -3.22 -0.81
C VAL A 168 -11.28 -2.53 -1.07
N VAL A 169 -11.42 -1.31 -0.55
CA VAL A 169 -12.62 -0.49 -0.70
C VAL A 169 -12.28 0.74 -1.53
N TYR A 170 -13.11 1.00 -2.54
CA TYR A 170 -13.01 2.14 -3.43
C TYR A 170 -14.25 3.03 -3.32
N ASP A 171 -14.02 4.34 -3.20
CA ASP A 171 -15.02 5.37 -3.48
C ASP A 171 -14.77 5.88 -4.90
N ALA A 172 -15.68 5.56 -5.82
CA ALA A 172 -15.44 5.66 -7.27
C ALA A 172 -14.13 4.97 -7.69
N HIS A 173 -13.13 5.73 -8.13
CA HIS A 173 -11.82 5.24 -8.57
C HIS A 173 -10.74 5.31 -7.47
N ARG A 174 -11.03 5.95 -6.33
CA ARG A 174 -10.04 6.16 -5.27
C ARG A 174 -10.13 5.05 -4.23
N GLU A 175 -8.99 4.41 -3.94
CA GLU A 175 -8.87 3.53 -2.78
C GLU A 175 -9.06 4.33 -1.49
N VAL A 176 -10.00 3.91 -0.64
CA VAL A 176 -10.34 4.58 0.61
C VAL A 176 -10.04 3.74 1.85
N ALA A 177 -9.91 2.42 1.70
CA ALA A 177 -9.51 1.53 2.76
C ALA A 177 -8.97 0.21 2.20
N ARG A 178 -7.99 -0.37 2.88
CA ARG A 178 -7.46 -1.71 2.62
C ARG A 178 -7.32 -2.45 3.93
N HIS A 179 -7.80 -3.68 3.96
CA HIS A 179 -7.85 -4.52 5.15
C HIS A 179 -7.35 -5.92 4.85
N GLU A 180 -6.64 -6.51 5.80
CA GLU A 180 -6.45 -7.95 5.82
C GLU A 180 -7.82 -8.65 5.94
N ARG A 181 -8.00 -9.73 5.18
CA ARG A 181 -9.25 -10.47 5.15
C ARG A 181 -9.39 -11.35 6.39
N LEU A 182 -10.49 -11.16 7.10
CA LEU A 182 -10.88 -12.01 8.21
C LEU A 182 -11.39 -13.37 7.69
N ILE A 183 -10.79 -14.46 8.16
CA ILE A 183 -11.16 -15.84 7.81
C ILE A 183 -12.32 -16.34 8.68
N ALA A 184 -12.30 -16.02 9.97
CA ALA A 184 -13.39 -16.32 10.90
C ALA A 184 -14.64 -15.48 10.58
N LYS A 185 -15.82 -15.93 11.04
CA LYS A 185 -17.11 -15.24 10.84
C LYS A 185 -17.42 -14.31 12.01
N GLY A 186 -18.16 -13.24 11.74
CA GLY A 186 -18.63 -12.29 12.76
C GLY A 186 -17.54 -11.36 13.31
N GLY A 187 -16.36 -11.33 12.70
CA GLY A 187 -15.26 -10.46 13.13
C GLY A 187 -15.40 -9.03 12.63
N SER A 188 -14.65 -8.12 13.25
CA SER A 188 -14.52 -6.74 12.79
C SER A 188 -13.06 -6.32 12.68
N ARG A 189 -12.71 -5.65 11.58
CA ARG A 189 -11.40 -5.04 11.34
C ARG A 189 -11.58 -3.53 11.23
N LEU A 190 -11.18 -2.83 12.28
CA LEU A 190 -11.42 -1.41 12.46
C LEU A 190 -10.09 -0.65 12.47
N GLU A 191 -10.01 0.39 11.65
CA GLU A 191 -8.88 1.30 11.61
C GLU A 191 -9.25 2.58 12.36
N LEU A 192 -8.42 3.01 13.31
CA LEU A 192 -8.73 4.16 14.15
C LEU A 192 -8.84 5.45 13.33
N ASP A 193 -8.00 5.61 12.31
CA ASP A 193 -7.99 6.77 11.42
C ASP A 193 -9.36 7.04 10.78
N HIS A 194 -10.09 5.98 10.43
CA HIS A 194 -11.40 6.09 9.78
C HIS A 194 -12.43 6.84 10.62
N TYR A 195 -12.25 6.86 11.95
CA TYR A 195 -13.18 7.45 12.91
C TYR A 195 -12.76 8.83 13.41
N LEU A 196 -11.51 9.27 13.14
CA LEU A 196 -10.97 10.51 13.70
C LEU A 196 -11.82 11.74 13.36
N GLU A 197 -12.37 11.84 12.16
CA GLU A 197 -13.24 12.96 11.75
C GLU A 197 -14.53 13.07 12.61
N ALA A 198 -15.09 11.94 13.04
CA ALA A 198 -16.22 11.92 13.95
C ALA A 198 -15.78 12.23 15.39
N LEU A 199 -14.60 11.73 15.79
CA LEU A 199 -14.04 11.93 17.12
C LEU A 199 -13.62 13.38 17.35
N VAL A 200 -13.19 14.13 16.33
CA VAL A 200 -12.97 15.59 16.43
C VAL A 200 -14.23 16.30 16.95
N ARG A 201 -15.42 15.87 16.50
CA ARG A 201 -16.71 16.44 16.93
C ARG A 201 -17.17 15.88 18.28
N LYS A 202 -16.84 14.62 18.58
CA LYS A 202 -17.24 13.92 19.80
C LYS A 202 -16.05 13.20 20.45
N PRO A 203 -15.13 13.95 21.08
CA PRO A 203 -13.87 13.40 21.61
C PRO A 203 -14.10 12.37 22.72
N GLY A 204 -15.14 12.55 23.54
CA GLY A 204 -15.46 11.63 24.64
C GLY A 204 -15.84 10.20 24.22
N ALA A 205 -16.00 9.93 22.92
CA ALA A 205 -16.21 8.57 22.43
C ALA A 205 -14.90 7.79 22.22
N LEU A 206 -13.73 8.44 22.23
CA LEU A 206 -12.44 7.80 21.99
C LEU A 206 -12.08 6.72 23.04
N PRO A 207 -12.21 6.95 24.37
CA PRO A 207 -11.77 5.97 25.37
C PRO A 207 -12.45 4.60 25.29
N GLY A 208 -13.71 4.56 24.83
CA GLY A 208 -14.49 3.32 24.69
C GLY A 208 -14.57 2.79 23.25
N ALA A 209 -13.74 3.30 22.33
CA ALA A 209 -13.80 2.91 20.93
C ALA A 209 -13.10 1.57 20.69
N THR A 210 -13.82 0.58 20.15
CA THR A 210 -13.22 -0.71 19.74
C THR A 210 -12.07 -0.52 18.73
N ALA A 211 -12.12 0.52 17.90
CA ALA A 211 -11.03 0.84 16.98
C ALA A 211 -9.73 1.24 17.70
N LEU A 212 -9.84 1.90 18.87
CA LEU A 212 -8.67 2.24 19.70
C LEU A 212 -8.08 0.97 20.32
N ASP A 213 -8.92 0.07 20.83
CA ASP A 213 -8.46 -1.21 21.39
C ASP A 213 -7.74 -2.05 20.33
N GLN A 214 -8.30 -2.14 19.12
CA GLN A 214 -7.64 -2.80 18.00
C GLN A 214 -6.32 -2.12 17.61
N ALA A 215 -6.25 -0.78 17.63
CA ALA A 215 -5.02 -0.05 17.34
C ALA A 215 -3.93 -0.31 18.40
N ARG A 216 -4.30 -0.45 19.68
CA ARG A 216 -3.38 -0.87 20.75
C ARG A 216 -2.89 -2.29 20.54
N SER A 217 -3.78 -3.25 20.29
CA SER A 217 -3.41 -4.65 20.02
C SER A 217 -2.53 -4.80 18.78
N ALA A 218 -2.72 -3.94 17.78
CA ALA A 218 -1.90 -3.93 16.56
C ALA A 218 -0.58 -3.16 16.73
N GLY A 219 -0.30 -2.55 17.90
CA GLY A 219 0.89 -1.74 18.13
C GLY A 219 0.91 -0.37 17.43
N LYS A 220 -0.15 -0.02 16.68
CA LYS A 220 -0.28 1.29 16.03
C LYS A 220 -0.51 2.41 17.04
N PHE A 221 -1.21 2.12 18.13
CA PHE A 221 -1.34 3.01 19.27
C PHE A 221 -0.39 2.56 20.38
N THR A 222 0.75 3.23 20.47
CA THR A 222 1.85 2.84 21.36
C THR A 222 1.66 3.37 22.80
N PRO A 223 2.38 2.82 23.80
CA PRO A 223 2.36 3.36 25.17
C PRO A 223 2.74 4.84 25.29
N VAL A 224 3.52 5.36 24.32
CA VAL A 224 3.88 6.77 24.24
C VAL A 224 2.65 7.65 23.98
N HIS A 225 1.70 7.18 23.16
CA HIS A 225 0.44 7.87 22.93
C HIS A 225 -0.41 7.89 24.21
N ASP A 226 -0.52 6.76 24.92
CA ASP A 226 -1.25 6.68 26.19
C ASP A 226 -0.64 7.62 27.24
N ALA A 227 0.67 7.62 27.41
CA ALA A 227 1.36 8.47 28.37
C ALA A 227 1.18 9.97 28.06
N TRP A 228 1.34 10.37 26.79
CA TRP A 228 1.11 11.75 26.38
C TRP A 228 -0.36 12.15 26.54
N TRP A 229 -1.30 11.27 26.19
CA TRP A 229 -2.73 11.53 26.36
C TRP A 229 -3.13 11.72 27.83
N GLN A 230 -2.65 10.86 28.73
CA GLN A 230 -2.88 11.00 30.16
C GLN A 230 -2.33 12.32 30.70
N ALA A 231 -1.12 12.71 30.27
CA ALA A 231 -0.52 13.99 30.65
C ALA A 231 -1.35 15.18 30.12
N ALA A 232 -1.80 15.13 28.87
CA ALA A 232 -2.64 16.16 28.26
C ALA A 232 -3.99 16.30 28.98
N CYS A 233 -4.65 15.18 29.32
CA CYS A 233 -5.89 15.21 30.10
C CYS A 233 -5.67 15.78 31.50
N LYS A 234 -4.56 15.44 32.17
CA LYS A 234 -4.22 15.99 33.49
C LYS A 234 -4.00 17.51 33.46
N ALA A 235 -3.40 18.03 32.39
CA ALA A 235 -3.08 19.45 32.26
C ALA A 235 -4.24 20.31 31.75
N HIS A 236 -5.04 19.79 30.82
CA HIS A 236 -6.06 20.56 30.09
C HIS A 236 -7.50 20.09 30.36
N GLY A 237 -7.67 19.05 31.16
CA GLY A 237 -8.96 18.36 31.36
C GLY A 237 -9.23 17.33 30.26
N ASP A 238 -10.10 16.37 30.56
CA ASP A 238 -10.33 15.19 29.71
C ASP A 238 -10.78 15.55 28.29
N ALA A 239 -11.67 16.54 28.15
CA ALA A 239 -12.21 16.93 26.85
C ALA A 239 -11.15 17.57 25.95
N GLU A 240 -10.39 18.54 26.45
CA GLU A 240 -9.34 19.22 25.67
C GLU A 240 -8.12 18.32 25.45
N GLY A 241 -7.72 17.54 26.45
CA GLY A 241 -6.62 16.57 26.30
C GLY A 241 -6.94 15.51 25.24
N THR A 242 -8.19 15.03 25.18
CA THR A 242 -8.62 14.09 24.15
C THR A 242 -8.69 14.75 22.76
N ARG A 243 -9.14 16.01 22.66
CA ARG A 243 -9.08 16.75 21.38
C ARG A 243 -7.65 16.92 20.89
N ALA A 244 -6.73 17.25 21.79
CA ALA A 244 -5.31 17.37 21.47
C ALA A 244 -4.73 16.04 20.98
N LEU A 245 -5.08 14.90 21.61
CA LEU A 245 -4.68 13.58 21.13
C LEU A 245 -5.24 13.30 19.73
N ILE A 246 -6.53 13.59 19.48
CA ILE A 246 -7.13 13.36 18.17
C ILE A 246 -6.41 14.20 17.09
N ALA A 247 -6.04 15.43 17.41
CA ALA A 247 -5.23 16.27 16.51
C ALA A 247 -3.85 15.67 16.24
N VAL A 248 -3.19 15.10 17.26
CA VAL A 248 -1.93 14.36 17.10
C VAL A 248 -2.12 13.13 16.20
N LEU A 249 -3.18 12.34 16.42
CA LEU A 249 -3.45 11.14 15.61
C LEU A 249 -3.70 11.49 14.14
N LEU A 250 -4.30 12.65 13.85
CA LEU A 250 -4.50 13.13 12.49
C LEU A 250 -3.19 13.44 11.75
N LEU A 251 -2.09 13.72 12.46
CA LEU A 251 -0.78 13.96 11.86
C LEU A 251 -0.28 12.75 11.06
N HIS A 252 -0.65 11.53 11.45
CA HIS A 252 -0.30 10.30 10.72
C HIS A 252 -0.80 10.26 9.27
N ARG A 253 -1.77 11.12 8.89
CA ARG A 253 -2.25 11.23 7.51
C ARG A 253 -1.25 11.90 6.57
N HIS A 254 -0.27 12.64 7.09
CA HIS A 254 0.67 13.46 6.32
C HIS A 254 2.11 13.38 6.85
N MET A 255 2.35 12.57 7.89
CA MET A 255 3.67 12.37 8.49
C MET A 255 3.92 10.89 8.71
N VAL A 256 5.19 10.49 8.60
CA VAL A 256 5.63 9.11 8.85
C VAL A 256 5.34 8.73 10.30
N HIS A 257 4.84 7.51 10.52
CA HIS A 257 4.41 7.04 11.84
C HIS A 257 5.52 7.17 12.89
N GLU A 258 6.74 6.77 12.55
CA GLU A 258 7.89 6.79 13.44
C GLU A 258 8.25 8.20 13.89
N HIS A 259 8.22 9.18 12.98
CA HIS A 259 8.49 10.58 13.29
C HIS A 259 7.44 11.17 14.22
N VAL A 260 6.16 10.81 14.03
CA VAL A 260 5.09 11.26 14.94
C VAL A 260 5.29 10.65 16.32
N VAL A 261 5.59 9.35 16.43
CA VAL A 261 5.86 8.70 17.73
C VAL A 261 7.06 9.32 18.45
N ALA A 262 8.15 9.60 17.72
CA ALA A 262 9.33 10.28 18.25
C ALA A 262 9.02 11.73 18.68
N GLY A 263 8.18 12.43 17.91
CA GLY A 263 7.66 13.76 18.23
C GLY A 263 6.83 13.77 19.51
N ILE A 264 5.91 12.80 19.67
CA ILE A 264 5.11 12.63 20.90
C ILE A 264 6.02 12.39 22.10
N ALA A 265 7.01 11.50 21.99
CA ALA A 265 7.95 11.22 23.06
C ALA A 265 8.77 12.46 23.46
N THR A 266 9.19 13.26 22.48
CA THR A 266 9.99 14.47 22.71
C THR A 266 9.14 15.58 23.35
N ALA A 267 7.93 15.80 22.84
CA ALA A 267 6.98 16.75 23.42
C ALA A 267 6.59 16.36 24.86
N LEU A 268 6.38 15.06 25.12
CA LEU A 268 6.10 14.55 26.47
C LEU A 268 7.25 14.85 27.44
N ARG A 269 8.50 14.59 27.04
CA ARG A 269 9.69 14.89 27.87
C ARG A 269 9.84 16.39 28.16
N ALA A 270 9.50 17.24 27.19
CA ALA A 270 9.54 18.68 27.33
C ALA A 270 8.34 19.26 28.12
N GLY A 271 7.34 18.44 28.44
CA GLY A 271 6.08 18.90 29.05
C GLY A 271 5.19 19.71 28.10
N ALA A 272 5.44 19.66 26.79
CA ALA A 272 4.67 20.36 25.78
C ALA A 272 3.45 19.52 25.35
N LEU A 273 2.30 19.79 25.96
CA LEU A 273 1.07 18.99 25.84
C LEU A 273 0.10 19.53 24.78
N THR A 274 0.65 20.04 23.66
CA THR A 274 -0.14 20.55 22.54
C THR A 274 0.17 19.78 21.25
N ALA A 275 -0.83 19.65 20.37
CA ALA A 275 -0.65 18.97 19.09
C ALA A 275 0.38 19.67 18.19
N ASP A 276 0.46 21.00 18.24
CA ASP A 276 1.43 21.79 17.47
C ASP A 276 2.87 21.51 17.91
N ALA A 277 3.12 21.33 19.22
CA ALA A 277 4.44 20.95 19.71
C ALA A 277 4.84 19.57 19.21
N VAL A 278 3.93 18.60 19.24
CA VAL A 278 4.16 17.26 18.67
C VAL A 278 4.46 17.34 17.17
N ALA A 279 3.70 18.14 16.42
CA ALA A 279 3.90 18.34 14.99
C ALA A 279 5.26 18.97 14.68
N LEU A 280 5.69 19.98 15.47
CA LEU A 280 7.00 20.60 15.35
C LEU A 280 8.12 19.57 15.56
N GLU A 281 8.07 18.82 16.66
CA GLU A 281 9.10 17.83 16.96
C GLU A 281 9.12 16.70 15.92
N ALA A 282 7.96 16.23 15.49
CA ALA A 282 7.87 15.21 14.43
C ALA A 282 8.45 15.71 13.09
N ARG A 283 8.32 17.00 12.75
CA ARG A 283 8.97 17.57 11.55
C ARG A 283 10.48 17.62 11.69
N LYS A 284 11.01 18.01 12.86
CA LYS A 284 12.46 17.99 13.13
C LYS A 284 13.05 16.60 12.95
N TRP A 285 12.36 15.56 13.41
CA TRP A 285 12.77 14.17 13.19
C TRP A 285 12.80 13.82 11.70
N GLY A 286 11.79 14.22 10.94
CA GLY A 286 11.77 13.99 9.49
C GLY A 286 12.84 14.76 8.71
N GLU A 287 13.17 15.99 9.12
CA GLU A 287 14.26 16.77 8.53
C GLU A 287 15.63 16.18 8.86
N ALA A 288 15.82 15.67 10.08
CA ALA A 288 17.06 15.01 10.48
C ALA A 288 17.31 13.73 9.69
N ASP A 289 16.26 12.92 9.47
CA ASP A 289 16.32 11.68 8.70
C ASP A 289 16.69 11.95 7.22
N GLN A 290 16.07 12.97 6.62
CA GLN A 290 16.41 13.43 5.26
C GLN A 290 17.82 14.05 5.16
N GLY A 291 18.29 14.70 6.23
CA GLY A 291 19.64 15.26 6.31
C GLY A 291 20.73 14.18 6.41
N SER A 292 20.41 13.01 6.97
CA SER A 292 21.31 11.85 7.00
C SER A 292 21.35 11.04 5.70
N GLU A 293 20.36 11.18 4.83
CA GLU A 293 20.28 10.46 3.54
C GLU A 293 20.89 11.21 2.35
N GLN A 294 21.47 12.41 2.53
CA GLN A 294 22.26 13.01 1.45
C GLN A 294 23.52 12.17 1.19
N PRO A 295 23.73 11.66 -0.05
CA PRO A 295 24.92 10.90 -0.36
C PRO A 295 26.14 11.78 -0.15
N THR A 296 27.06 11.32 0.69
CA THR A 296 28.43 11.85 0.67
C THR A 296 29.01 11.49 -0.70
N ASP A 297 29.11 12.49 -1.56
CA ASP A 297 29.81 12.42 -2.83
C ASP A 297 31.30 12.21 -2.52
N GLN A 298 31.67 10.95 -2.31
CA GLN A 298 33.06 10.52 -2.12
C GLN A 298 33.70 10.33 -3.49
N ASP A 299 34.07 11.44 -4.11
CA ASP A 299 35.27 11.45 -4.92
C ASP A 299 35.96 12.83 -4.85
N SER A 300 36.87 13.00 -3.89
CA SER A 300 38.00 13.92 -4.05
C SER A 300 39.11 13.67 -3.03
N ALA A 301 40.31 13.46 -3.56
CA ALA A 301 41.60 13.33 -2.89
C ALA A 301 41.94 14.51 -1.94
N PRO A 302 42.94 14.37 -1.05
CA PRO A 302 42.99 15.09 0.22
C PRO A 302 43.40 16.56 0.02
N ARG A 303 42.65 17.49 0.61
CA ARG A 303 43.05 18.90 0.70
C ARG A 303 43.30 19.32 2.15
N ARG A 304 44.57 19.72 2.33
CA ARG A 304 45.17 20.54 3.38
C ARG A 304 44.20 21.36 4.22
N ARG A 305 44.35 21.25 5.54
CA ARG A 305 43.78 22.15 6.55
C ARG A 305 44.18 23.60 6.24
N VAL A 306 43.19 24.49 6.23
CA VAL A 306 43.38 25.93 6.41
C VAL A 306 42.34 26.39 7.43
N ASP A 307 42.84 26.90 8.55
CA ASP A 307 42.10 27.66 9.57
C ASP A 307 41.47 28.91 8.94
N GLY A 308 40.24 29.24 9.36
CA GLY A 308 39.71 30.60 9.17
C GLY A 308 38.19 30.70 9.00
N GLY A 309 37.53 31.15 10.07
CA GLY A 309 36.33 32.01 10.09
C GLY A 309 35.24 31.79 9.04
N ALA A 310 34.13 31.16 9.46
CA ALA A 310 32.91 31.10 8.69
C ALA A 310 32.36 32.51 8.38
N THR A 311 32.46 32.92 7.12
CA THR A 311 31.72 34.05 6.56
C THR A 311 30.67 33.50 5.60
N VAL A 312 29.41 33.86 5.86
CA VAL A 312 28.26 33.45 5.03
C VAL A 312 28.37 34.16 3.68
N THR A 313 28.81 33.45 2.64
CA THR A 313 28.80 33.96 1.26
C THR A 313 27.39 33.97 0.68
N SER A 314 26.94 35.15 0.25
CA SER A 314 25.71 35.34 -0.52
C SER A 314 25.76 34.58 -1.84
N LEU A 315 24.83 33.64 -2.03
CA LEU A 315 24.65 32.85 -3.27
C LEU A 315 24.45 33.72 -4.53
N THR A 316 24.03 34.98 -4.36
CA THR A 316 23.78 35.93 -5.43
C THR A 316 25.08 36.47 -6.05
N GLU A 317 26.09 36.76 -5.24
CA GLU A 317 27.38 37.29 -5.73
C GLU A 317 28.14 36.25 -6.55
N ARG A 318 28.08 34.98 -6.14
CA ARG A 318 28.72 33.87 -6.87
C ARG A 318 28.09 33.64 -8.25
N ARG A 319 26.78 33.88 -8.39
CA ARG A 319 26.09 33.76 -9.69
C ARG A 319 26.42 34.91 -10.63
N LEU A 320 26.61 36.13 -10.13
CA LEU A 320 26.95 37.28 -10.97
C LEU A 320 28.38 37.21 -11.53
N ALA A 321 29.33 36.62 -10.79
CA ALA A 321 30.72 36.50 -11.23
C ALA A 321 30.95 35.50 -12.38
N ALA A 322 29.98 34.64 -12.69
CA ALA A 322 30.13 33.55 -13.66
C ALA A 322 29.29 33.72 -14.94
N LEU A 323 28.66 34.89 -15.15
CA LEU A 323 27.87 35.13 -16.35
C LEU A 323 28.74 35.71 -17.49
N PRO A 324 28.61 35.19 -18.73
CA PRO A 324 29.22 35.82 -19.90
C PRO A 324 28.67 37.24 -20.09
N PRO A 325 29.45 38.18 -20.65
CA PRO A 325 28.98 39.53 -20.93
C PRO A 325 27.77 39.48 -21.88
N ASP A 326 26.67 40.13 -21.49
CA ASP A 326 25.42 40.15 -22.27
C ASP A 326 25.50 41.20 -23.39
N PRO A 327 25.54 40.80 -24.68
CA PRO A 327 25.65 41.72 -25.81
C PRO A 327 24.29 42.20 -26.32
N ARG A 328 23.18 41.86 -25.65
CA ARG A 328 21.84 42.23 -26.11
C ARG A 328 21.57 43.71 -25.84
N PRO A 329 21.00 44.45 -26.81
CA PRO A 329 20.58 45.84 -26.58
C PRO A 329 19.48 45.89 -25.50
N LEU A 330 19.49 46.95 -24.70
CA LEU A 330 18.49 47.16 -23.66
C LEU A 330 17.08 47.12 -24.27
N PRO A 331 16.12 46.39 -23.67
CA PRO A 331 14.76 46.35 -24.17
C PRO A 331 14.15 47.76 -24.10
N SER A 332 13.70 48.27 -25.26
CA SER A 332 13.00 49.54 -25.36
C SER A 332 11.50 49.34 -25.20
N VAL A 333 10.90 50.09 -24.28
CA VAL A 333 9.44 50.13 -24.09
C VAL A 333 8.74 51.11 -25.04
N ALA A 334 9.46 51.75 -25.97
CA ALA A 334 8.89 52.73 -26.91
C ALA A 334 7.74 52.16 -27.78
N ALA A 335 7.70 50.84 -27.99
CA ALA A 335 6.61 50.17 -28.69
C ALA A 335 5.29 50.17 -27.90
N TYR A 336 5.32 50.30 -26.57
CA TYR A 336 4.13 50.28 -25.71
C TYR A 336 3.48 51.65 -25.56
N ASP A 337 4.17 52.76 -25.87
CA ASP A 337 3.58 54.11 -25.83
C ASP A 337 2.47 54.31 -26.87
N GLN A 338 2.44 53.50 -27.94
CA GLN A 338 1.36 53.51 -28.93
C GLN A 338 0.03 52.96 -28.38
N LEU A 339 0.07 52.15 -27.31
CA LEU A 339 -1.10 51.52 -26.70
C LEU A 339 -1.73 52.35 -25.57
N LEU A 340 -1.08 53.44 -25.13
CA LEU A 340 -1.54 54.29 -24.03
C LEU A 340 -2.30 55.55 -24.47
N ARG A 341 -2.64 55.69 -25.76
CA ARG A 341 -3.52 56.78 -26.22
C ARG A 341 -4.97 56.51 -25.81
N PHE A 342 -5.28 56.77 -24.54
CA PHE A 342 -6.64 57.02 -24.08
C PHE A 342 -7.20 58.23 -24.86
N ARG A 343 -8.09 57.98 -25.82
CA ARG A 343 -8.97 59.03 -26.35
C ARG A 343 -9.88 59.51 -25.21
N ARG A 344 -9.60 60.70 -24.68
CA ARG A 344 -10.56 61.45 -23.86
C ARG A 344 -11.82 61.68 -24.70
N ARG A 345 -12.97 61.19 -24.22
CA ARG A 345 -14.30 61.61 -24.67
C ARG A 345 -14.44 63.12 -24.37
N PRO A 346 -14.90 63.97 -25.29
CA PRO A 346 -15.22 65.35 -24.96
C PRO A 346 -16.42 65.35 -24.00
N ALA A 347 -16.33 66.21 -22.98
CA ALA A 347 -17.44 66.54 -22.10
C ALA A 347 -18.37 67.47 -22.87
N ASP A 348 -19.57 66.98 -23.21
CA ASP A 348 -20.63 67.87 -23.66
C ASP A 348 -21.18 68.63 -22.46
N GLY A 349 -21.01 69.95 -22.54
CA GLY A 349 -21.59 70.91 -21.64
C GLY A 349 -23.10 71.05 -21.84
N GLN A 350 -23.73 71.50 -20.77
CA GLN A 350 -25.12 71.92 -20.64
C GLN A 350 -25.58 72.87 -21.75
N THR A 351 -26.76 72.62 -22.31
CA THR A 351 -27.97 73.46 -22.14
C THR A 351 -29.20 72.71 -22.61
#